data_AF-A0A8T6DRY8-F1
#
_entry.id   AF-A0A8T6DRY8-F1
#
_cell.length_a   1.000
_cell.length_b   1.000
_cell.length_c   1.000
_cell.angle_alpha   90.00
_cell.angle_beta   90.00
_cell.angle_gamma   90.00
#
_symmetry.space_group_name_H-M   'P 1'
#
loop_
_entity.id
_entity.type
_entity.pdbx_description
1 polymer ?
#
loop_
_entity_poly.entity_id
_entity_poly.type
_entity_poly.pdbx_seq_one_letter_code
_entity_poly.pdbx_strand_id
1 'polypeptide(L)'
;MSEKGVEITEYADELISVPRARLRLELAQVDAGVTLSHDDKTLVRCPLTREGMAASGFMAQALGVQIPALGESVEALVTTAVLFRALSIAELDYTNEASFDLLERLLEEAKMQRGG
;
A
#
# COMPACT_ATOMS: atom_id res chain seq x y z
N MET A 1 -2.94 -21.95 -13.51
CA MET A 1 -3.25 -20.53 -13.76
C MET A 1 -2.44 -19.77 -12.74
N SER A 2 -1.47 -18.95 -13.15
CA SER A 2 -0.67 -18.18 -12.19
C SER A 2 -1.61 -17.27 -11.42
N GLU A 3 -1.67 -17.43 -10.10
CA GLU A 3 -2.33 -16.47 -9.23
C GLU A 3 -1.70 -15.10 -9.52
N LYS A 4 -2.54 -14.14 -9.90
CA LYS A 4 -2.08 -12.76 -10.08
C LYS A 4 -1.64 -12.30 -8.70
N GLY A 5 -0.37 -11.95 -8.55
CA GLY A 5 0.16 -11.34 -7.34
C GLY A 5 -0.27 -9.89 -7.21
N VAL A 6 0.25 -9.20 -6.19
CA VAL A 6 0.14 -7.75 -6.08
C VAL A 6 0.80 -7.10 -7.30
N GLU A 7 0.13 -6.13 -7.91
CA GLU A 7 0.63 -5.37 -9.04
C GLU A 7 0.97 -3.96 -8.60
N ILE A 8 2.20 -3.52 -8.86
CA ILE A 8 2.64 -2.13 -8.68
C ILE A 8 2.93 -1.54 -10.04
N THR A 9 2.37 -0.36 -10.30
CA THR A 9 2.48 0.31 -11.60
C THR A 9 3.77 1.12 -11.70
N GLU A 10 4.28 1.34 -12.92
CA GLU A 10 5.42 2.24 -13.17
C GLU A 10 5.17 3.66 -12.65
N TYR A 11 3.90 4.11 -12.63
CA TYR A 11 3.52 5.40 -12.09
C TYR A 11 3.83 5.53 -10.58
N ALA A 12 3.83 4.41 -9.84
CA ALA A 12 4.21 4.43 -8.43
C ALA A 12 5.68 4.82 -8.25
N ASP A 13 6.57 4.25 -9.07
CA ASP A 13 8.01 4.55 -9.09
C ASP A 13 8.28 6.01 -9.49
N GLU A 14 7.60 6.48 -10.54
CA GLU A 14 7.65 7.89 -10.95
C GLU A 14 7.20 8.82 -9.82
N LEU A 15 6.10 8.46 -9.13
CA LEU A 15 5.55 9.28 -8.06
C LEU A 15 6.53 9.39 -6.88
N ILE A 16 7.19 8.31 -6.49
CA ILE A 16 8.18 8.32 -5.39
C ILE A 16 9.53 8.93 -5.78
N SER A 17 9.86 9.00 -7.07
CA SER A 17 11.11 9.61 -7.56
C SER A 17 11.23 11.10 -7.21
N VAL A 18 10.10 11.78 -6.97
CA VAL A 18 10.05 13.19 -6.56
C VAL A 18 9.55 13.29 -5.11
N PRO A 19 10.41 13.71 -4.16
CA PRO A 19 10.01 13.92 -2.78
C PRO A 19 8.90 14.97 -2.63
N ARG A 20 7.83 14.62 -1.92
CA ARG A 20 6.70 15.49 -1.60
C ARG A 20 6.32 15.35 -0.14
N ALA A 21 6.02 16.48 0.49
CA ALA A 21 5.60 16.53 1.89
C ALA A 21 4.14 16.11 2.11
N ARG A 22 3.32 16.14 1.04
CA ARG A 22 1.89 15.87 1.12
C ARG A 22 1.40 15.27 -0.20
N LEU A 23 1.04 14.00 -0.16
CA LEU A 23 0.40 13.22 -1.21
C LEU A 23 -1.00 12.85 -0.74
N ARG A 24 -2.01 13.10 -1.57
CA ARG A 24 -3.38 12.66 -1.34
C ARG A 24 -3.56 11.34 -2.07
N LEU A 25 -3.70 10.27 -1.30
CA LEU A 25 -3.91 8.92 -1.83
C LEU A 25 -5.32 8.47 -1.51
N GLU A 26 -5.85 7.59 -2.34
CA GLU A 26 -7.14 6.95 -2.13
C GLU A 26 -6.95 5.44 -2.06
N LEU A 27 -7.39 4.85 -0.95
CA LEU A 27 -7.45 3.40 -0.77
C LEU A 27 -8.91 2.98 -0.94
N ALA A 28 -9.20 2.11 -1.90
CA ALA A 28 -10.54 1.66 -2.22
C ALA A 28 -10.65 0.14 -2.17
N GLN A 29 -11.75 -0.39 -1.64
CA GLN A 29 -12.07 -1.81 -1.75
C GLN A 29 -13.14 -2.01 -2.83
N VAL A 30 -12.82 -2.85 -3.82
CA VAL A 30 -13.67 -3.17 -4.97
C VAL A 30 -13.83 -4.69 -5.09
N ASP A 31 -14.71 -5.14 -5.98
CA ASP A 31 -14.98 -6.59 -6.18
C ASP A 31 -13.73 -7.39 -6.59
N ALA A 32 -12.73 -6.72 -7.18
CA ALA A 32 -11.47 -7.34 -7.57
C ALA A 32 -10.42 -7.39 -6.44
N GLY A 33 -10.62 -6.66 -5.33
CA GLY A 33 -9.66 -6.55 -4.23
C GLY A 33 -9.50 -5.12 -3.72
N VAL A 34 -8.29 -4.74 -3.34
CA VAL A 34 -7.98 -3.40 -2.83
C VAL A 34 -7.09 -2.66 -3.82
N THR A 35 -7.40 -1.39 -4.06
CA THR A 35 -6.63 -0.52 -4.96
C THR A 35 -6.13 0.71 -4.18
N LEU A 36 -4.89 1.09 -4.44
CA LEU A 36 -4.33 2.38 -4.01
C LEU A 36 -4.15 3.27 -5.25
N SER A 37 -4.60 4.52 -5.19
CA SER A 37 -4.48 5.49 -6.29
C SER A 37 -4.01 6.87 -5.82
N HIS A 38 -3.50 7.65 -6.77
CA HIS A 38 -3.16 9.06 -6.65
C HIS A 38 -3.68 9.79 -7.90
N ASP A 39 -4.51 10.81 -7.73
CA ASP A 39 -5.15 11.57 -8.84
C ASP A 39 -5.76 10.65 -9.92
N ASP A 40 -6.65 9.74 -9.51
CA ASP A 40 -7.33 8.72 -10.34
C ASP A 40 -6.39 7.71 -11.06
N LYS A 41 -5.08 7.80 -10.83
CA LYS A 41 -4.10 6.85 -11.36
C LYS A 41 -3.80 5.78 -10.33
N THR A 42 -3.99 4.53 -10.72
CA THR A 42 -3.62 3.38 -9.89
C THR A 42 -2.13 3.38 -9.59
N LEU A 43 -1.77 3.11 -8.34
CA LEU A 43 -0.40 2.85 -7.88
C LEU A 43 -0.21 1.35 -7.61
N VAL A 44 -1.15 0.74 -6.89
CA VAL A 44 -1.10 -0.67 -6.47
C VAL A 44 -2.46 -1.32 -6.65
N ARG A 45 -2.47 -2.59 -7.11
CA ARG A 45 -3.65 -3.47 -7.11
C ARG A 45 -3.33 -4.72 -6.29
N CYS A 46 -4.07 -4.92 -5.22
CA CYS A 46 -4.01 -6.11 -4.38
C CYS A 46 -5.24 -6.99 -4.68
N PRO A 47 -5.08 -8.18 -5.29
CA PRO A 47 -6.20 -9.05 -5.62
C PRO A 47 -6.80 -9.73 -4.37
N LEU A 48 -8.00 -10.30 -4.51
CA LEU A 48 -8.66 -11.12 -3.47
C LEU A 48 -7.99 -12.50 -3.29
N THR A 49 -6.69 -12.52 -3.04
CA THR A 49 -5.92 -13.70 -2.61
C THR A 49 -5.44 -13.51 -1.17
N ARG A 50 -4.89 -14.57 -0.55
CA ARG A 50 -4.35 -14.47 0.81
C ARG A 50 -3.20 -13.46 0.87
N GLU A 51 -2.26 -13.50 -0.08
CA GLU A 51 -1.15 -12.55 -0.13
C GLU A 51 -1.65 -11.14 -0.46
N GLY A 52 -2.57 -10.98 -1.42
CA GLY A 52 -3.10 -9.67 -1.78
C GLY A 52 -3.85 -9.00 -0.62
N MET A 53 -4.64 -9.77 0.13
CA MET A 53 -5.33 -9.24 1.30
C MET A 53 -4.38 -8.95 2.47
N ALA A 54 -3.33 -9.76 2.66
CA ALA A 54 -2.28 -9.44 3.64
C ALA A 54 -1.55 -8.14 3.28
N ALA A 55 -1.09 -8.03 2.03
CA ALA A 55 -0.43 -6.85 1.49
C ALA A 55 -1.28 -5.59 1.67
N SER A 56 -2.56 -5.64 1.29
CA SER A 56 -3.47 -4.50 1.45
C SER A 56 -3.71 -4.11 2.90
N GLY A 57 -3.80 -5.07 3.82
CA GLY A 57 -3.97 -4.81 5.26
C GLY A 57 -2.78 -4.06 5.84
N PHE A 58 -1.57 -4.54 5.58
CA PHE A 58 -0.34 -3.89 6.05
C PHE A 58 -0.07 -2.56 5.33
N MET A 59 -0.40 -2.47 4.04
CA MET A 59 -0.33 -1.21 3.30
C MET A 59 -1.26 -0.16 3.92
N ALA A 60 -2.50 -0.52 4.25
CA ALA A 60 -3.43 0.37 4.95
C ALA A 60 -2.88 0.83 6.31
N GLN A 61 -2.28 -0.08 7.08
CA GLN A 61 -1.63 0.22 8.35
C GLN A 61 -0.44 1.19 8.17
N ALA A 62 0.36 1.03 7.12
CA ALA A 62 1.45 1.93 6.76
C ALA A 62 0.96 3.31 6.32
N LEU A 63 -0.21 3.39 5.71
CA LEU A 63 -0.88 4.65 5.37
C LEU A 63 -1.57 5.30 6.57
N GLY A 64 -1.80 4.54 7.65
CA GLY A 64 -2.51 5.02 8.84
C GLY A 64 -4.03 5.05 8.68
N VAL A 65 -4.57 4.26 7.76
CA VAL A 65 -6.00 4.12 7.49
C VAL A 65 -6.44 2.66 7.66
N GLN A 66 -7.75 2.43 7.68
CA GLN A 66 -8.32 1.08 7.62
C GLN A 66 -8.70 0.75 6.18
N ILE A 67 -8.76 -0.53 5.83
CA ILE A 67 -9.39 -0.95 4.57
C ILE A 67 -10.87 -0.53 4.65
N PRO A 68 -11.38 0.26 3.68
CA PRO A 68 -12.79 0.67 3.66
C PRO A 68 -13.69 -0.52 3.35
N ALA A 69 -15.01 -0.40 3.54
CA ALA A 69 -15.93 -1.47 3.14
C ALA A 69 -15.95 -1.65 1.62
N LEU A 70 -16.49 -2.78 1.15
CA LEU A 70 -16.65 -3.06 -0.28
C LEU A 70 -17.48 -1.97 -0.97
N GLY A 71 -16.93 -1.37 -2.02
CA GLY A 71 -17.54 -0.27 -2.76
C GLY A 71 -17.23 1.12 -2.18
N GLU A 72 -16.49 1.20 -1.07
CA GLU A 72 -16.09 2.45 -0.42
C GLU A 72 -14.60 2.74 -0.63
N SER A 73 -14.24 4.01 -0.37
CA SER A 73 -12.86 4.48 -0.35
C SER A 73 -12.57 5.37 0.84
N VAL A 74 -11.28 5.45 1.21
CA VAL A 74 -10.77 6.32 2.26
C VAL A 74 -9.55 7.07 1.76
N GLU A 75 -9.45 8.34 2.14
CA GLU A 75 -8.30 9.17 1.82
C GLU A 75 -7.18 8.99 2.85
N ALA A 76 -5.95 8.82 2.37
CA ALA A 76 -4.74 8.87 3.17
C ALA A 76 -3.88 10.04 2.72
N LEU A 77 -3.51 10.89 3.69
CA LEU A 77 -2.60 12.00 3.45
C LEU A 77 -1.21 11.66 3.99
N VAL A 78 -0.25 11.46 3.09
CA VAL A 78 1.06 10.92 3.46
C VAL A 78 2.21 11.67 2.80
N THR A 79 3.43 11.48 3.31
CA THR A 79 4.65 11.93 2.62
C THR A 79 5.08 10.88 1.58
N THR A 80 5.94 11.26 0.64
CA THR A 80 6.59 10.28 -0.26
C THR A 80 7.31 9.17 0.50
N ALA A 81 7.90 9.47 1.67
CA ALA A 81 8.61 8.49 2.48
C ALA A 81 7.68 7.43 3.07
N VAL A 82 6.46 7.80 3.47
CA VAL A 82 5.44 6.86 3.91
C VAL A 82 4.88 6.06 2.72
N LEU A 83 4.66 6.70 1.57
CA LEU A 83 4.27 5.98 0.34
C LEU A 83 5.31 4.92 -0.04
N PHE A 84 6.61 5.26 -0.04
CA PHE A 84 7.68 4.31 -0.31
C PHE A 84 7.56 3.05 0.55
N ARG A 85 7.32 3.21 1.86
CA ARG A 85 7.15 2.08 2.78
C ARG A 85 5.90 1.28 2.49
N ALA A 86 4.80 1.94 2.16
CA ALA A 86 3.55 1.29 1.77
C ALA A 86 3.73 0.44 0.49
N LEU A 87 4.48 0.95 -0.50
CA LEU A 87 4.83 0.21 -1.72
C LEU A 87 5.74 -0.98 -1.39
N SER A 88 6.82 -0.77 -0.62
CA SER A 88 7.73 -1.86 -0.21
C SER A 88 7.00 -2.97 0.55
N ILE A 89 6.02 -2.62 1.40
CA ILE A 89 5.16 -3.59 2.10
C ILE A 89 4.30 -4.37 1.10
N ALA A 90 3.76 -3.70 0.08
CA ALA A 90 2.92 -4.35 -0.91
C ALA A 90 3.70 -5.38 -1.76
N GLU A 91 5.02 -5.21 -1.92
CA GLU A 91 5.91 -6.11 -2.67
C GLU A 91 6.44 -7.31 -1.86
N LEU A 92 6.23 -7.35 -0.54
CA LEU A 92 6.77 -8.41 0.30
C LEU A 92 6.22 -9.79 -0.09
N ASP A 93 7.10 -10.79 -0.04
CA ASP A 93 6.70 -12.19 -0.12
C ASP A 93 6.20 -12.66 1.26
N TYR A 94 4.88 -12.67 1.44
CA TYR A 94 4.22 -13.10 2.67
C TYR A 94 4.27 -14.62 2.91
N THR A 95 4.84 -15.40 2.00
CA THR A 95 5.12 -16.83 2.21
C THR A 95 6.49 -17.05 2.86
N ASN A 96 7.35 -16.02 2.89
CA ASN A 96 8.66 -16.04 3.50
C ASN A 96 8.61 -15.38 4.89
N GLU A 97 8.92 -16.15 5.94
CA GLU A 97 8.93 -15.66 7.33
C GLU A 97 9.89 -14.48 7.54
N ALA A 98 11.04 -14.44 6.84
CA ALA A 98 12.00 -13.35 6.95
C ALA A 98 11.47 -12.00 6.43
N SER A 99 10.43 -12.03 5.57
CA SER A 99 9.75 -10.81 5.12
C SER A 99 9.03 -10.09 6.26
N PHE A 100 8.66 -10.81 7.34
CA PHE A 100 7.96 -10.21 8.48
C PHE A 100 8.87 -9.32 9.34
N ASP A 101 10.18 -9.59 9.38
CA ASP A 101 11.15 -8.71 10.03
C ASP A 101 11.23 -7.36 9.29
N LEU A 102 11.24 -7.40 7.95
CA LEU A 102 11.19 -6.20 7.11
C LEU A 102 9.86 -5.47 7.26
N LEU A 103 8.75 -6.21 7.29
CA LEU A 103 7.42 -5.66 7.48
C LEU A 103 7.32 -4.86 8.78
N GLU A 104 7.76 -5.45 9.90
CA GLU A 104 7.73 -4.78 11.21
C GLU A 104 8.50 -3.46 11.16
N ARG A 105 9.69 -3.49 10.55
CA ARG A 105 10.53 -2.30 10.41
C ARG A 105 9.87 -1.22 9.53
N LEU A 106 9.33 -1.61 8.38
CA LEU A 106 8.66 -0.69 7.45
C LEU A 106 7.43 -0.04 8.10
N LEU A 107 6.64 -0.81 8.86
CA LEU A 107 5.49 -0.32 9.61
C LEU A 107 5.88 0.65 10.72
N GLU A 108 6.92 0.31 11.49
CA GLU A 108 7.47 1.16 12.55
C GLU A 108 7.89 2.53 11.98
N GLU A 109 8.70 2.52 10.92
CA GLU A 109 9.18 3.75 10.30
C GLU A 109 8.04 4.57 9.67
N ALA A 110 7.07 3.90 9.03
CA ALA A 110 5.90 4.59 8.48
C ALA A 110 5.11 5.28 9.59
N LYS A 111 4.92 4.61 10.74
CA LYS A 111 4.25 5.18 11.90
C LYS A 111 4.98 6.41 12.44
N MET A 112 6.31 6.34 12.59
CA MET A 112 7.12 7.48 13.04
C MET A 112 6.98 8.68 12.09
N GLN A 113 6.93 8.44 10.79
CA GLN A 113 6.86 9.49 9.78
C GLN A 113 5.48 10.11 9.58
N ARG A 114 4.40 9.41 9.97
CA ARG A 114 3.05 9.98 9.97
C ARG A 114 2.81 10.97 11.11
N GLY A 115 3.70 11.04 12.11
CA GLY A 115 3.68 12.11 13.11
C GLY A 115 3.46 11.69 14.57
N GLY A 116 3.53 10.40 14.91
CA GLY A 116 3.41 9.92 16.30
C GLY A 116 1.97 9.90 16.83
#